data_AF-A0A961WJS1-F1
#
_entry.id   AF-A0A961WJS1-F1
#
_cell.length_a   1.000
_cell.length_b   1.000
_cell.length_c   1.000
_cell.angle_alpha   90.00
_cell.angle_beta   90.00
_cell.angle_gamma   90.00
#
_symmetry.space_group_name_H-M   'P 1'
#
loop_
_entity.id
_entity.type
_entity.pdbx_description
1 polymer ?
#
loop_
_entity_poly.entity_id
_entity_poly.type
_entity_poly.pdbx_seq_one_letter_code
_entity_poly.pdbx_strand_id
1 'polypeptide(L)'
;MSDWFFKQGGRDRLIDWMGIDSRIDSSLATARAWISDKWNQSSSFFARFKLTGWRRLLNEAASEALTLGTGGLVLLYALALPALLEFDEGRFLTGRYSVKFLDRNGNEIGKRGILHNDAIP
;
A
#
# COMPACT_ATOMS: atom_id res chain seq x y z
N MET A 1 -49.65 -68.70 -4.23
CA MET A 1 -48.42 -69.10 -3.51
C MET A 1 -47.63 -67.83 -3.28
N SER A 2 -47.71 -67.27 -2.08
CA SER A 2 -47.13 -65.99 -1.68
C SER A 2 -45.78 -66.23 -1.01
N ASP A 3 -44.71 -65.75 -1.64
CA ASP A 3 -43.34 -65.93 -1.17
C ASP A 3 -43.03 -65.09 0.07
N TRP A 4 -42.80 -65.80 1.17
CA TRP A 4 -42.28 -65.36 2.47
C TRP A 4 -40.86 -64.75 2.46
N PHE A 5 -40.21 -64.65 1.29
CA PHE A 5 -38.79 -64.26 1.17
C PHE A 5 -38.52 -62.76 1.38
N PHE A 6 -39.56 -61.92 1.41
CA PHE A 6 -39.43 -60.46 1.58
C PHE A 6 -39.76 -59.94 2.98
N LYS A 7 -39.73 -60.80 4.02
CA LYS A 7 -39.69 -60.30 5.40
C LYS A 7 -38.30 -59.75 5.71
N GLN A 8 -38.03 -58.52 5.25
CA GLN A 8 -37.00 -57.68 5.85
C GLN A 8 -37.44 -57.41 7.29
N GLY A 9 -36.85 -58.17 8.21
CA GLY A 9 -37.06 -57.98 9.64
C GLY A 9 -36.67 -56.56 10.03
N GLY A 10 -37.65 -55.82 10.54
CA GLY A 10 -37.45 -54.49 11.10
C GLY A 10 -36.41 -54.56 12.21
N ARG A 11 -35.20 -54.09 11.93
CA ARG A 11 -34.31 -53.58 12.96
C ARG A 11 -34.53 -52.08 12.97
N ASP A 12 -35.44 -51.64 13.82
CA ASP A 12 -35.56 -50.24 14.23
C ASP A 12 -34.26 -49.83 14.92
N ARG A 13 -33.23 -49.51 14.13
CA ARG A 13 -32.11 -48.72 14.59
C ARG A 13 -32.62 -47.29 14.63
N LEU A 14 -32.84 -46.77 15.82
CA LEU A 14 -33.28 -45.38 16.07
C LEU A 14 -32.39 -44.32 15.40
N ILE A 15 -31.16 -44.69 15.00
CA ILE A 15 -30.21 -43.82 14.29
C ILE A 15 -29.62 -44.59 13.10
N ASP A 16 -29.89 -44.08 11.89
CA ASP A 16 -29.27 -44.54 10.64
C ASP A 16 -27.88 -43.92 10.46
N TRP A 17 -26.88 -44.55 11.10
CA TRP A 17 -25.49 -44.13 11.01
C TRP A 17 -24.93 -44.15 9.58
N MET A 18 -25.40 -45.07 8.73
CA MET A 18 -24.96 -45.17 7.33
C MET A 18 -25.56 -44.05 6.48
N GLY A 19 -26.80 -43.66 6.76
CA GLY A 19 -27.44 -42.49 6.16
C GLY A 19 -26.75 -41.17 6.53
N ILE A 20 -26.30 -41.01 7.77
CA ILE A 20 -25.55 -39.81 8.19
C ILE A 20 -24.18 -39.75 7.51
N ASP A 21 -23.43 -40.86 7.54
CA ASP A 21 -22.11 -40.96 6.93
C ASP A 21 -22.16 -40.69 5.41
N SER A 22 -23.09 -41.34 4.71
CA SER A 22 -23.28 -41.13 3.26
C SER A 22 -23.71 -39.71 2.90
N ARG A 23 -24.50 -39.03 3.76
CA ARG A 23 -24.85 -37.62 3.57
C ARG A 23 -23.67 -36.69 3.78
N ILE A 24 -22.81 -36.98 4.76
CA ILE A 24 -21.58 -36.23 4.98
C ILE A 24 -20.62 -36.43 3.80
N ASP A 25 -20.39 -37.67 3.38
CA ASP A 25 -19.48 -38.00 2.29
C ASP A 25 -19.95 -37.39 0.96
N SER A 26 -21.23 -37.50 0.64
CA SER A 26 -21.82 -36.85 -0.54
C SER A 26 -21.76 -35.33 -0.47
N SER A 27 -21.97 -34.72 0.71
CA SER A 27 -21.83 -33.27 0.89
C SER A 27 -20.39 -32.80 0.68
N LEU A 28 -19.41 -33.58 1.16
CA LEU A 28 -17.98 -33.30 1.02
C LEU A 28 -17.52 -33.45 -0.43
N ALA A 29 -17.94 -34.52 -1.10
CA ALA A 29 -17.66 -34.75 -2.51
C ALA A 29 -18.25 -33.62 -3.39
N THR A 30 -19.49 -33.21 -3.10
CA THR A 30 -20.16 -32.12 -3.82
C THR A 30 -19.47 -30.78 -3.57
N ALA A 31 -19.09 -30.49 -2.31
CA ALA A 31 -18.36 -29.28 -1.97
C ALA A 31 -17.00 -29.24 -2.66
N ARG A 32 -16.26 -30.36 -2.69
CA ARG A 32 -14.97 -30.48 -3.38
C ARG A 32 -15.12 -30.23 -4.88
N ALA A 33 -16.12 -30.82 -5.52
CA ALA A 33 -16.39 -30.62 -6.94
C ALA A 33 -16.70 -29.15 -7.23
N TRP A 34 -17.57 -28.53 -6.44
CA TRP A 34 -17.90 -27.11 -6.57
C TRP A 34 -16.67 -26.19 -6.39
N ILE A 35 -15.83 -26.45 -5.39
CA ILE A 35 -14.58 -25.68 -5.18
C ILE A 35 -13.65 -25.84 -6.38
N SER A 36 -13.46 -27.07 -6.86
CA SER A 36 -12.62 -27.35 -8.04
C SER A 36 -13.13 -26.61 -9.27
N ASP A 37 -14.43 -26.63 -9.52
CA ASP A 37 -15.04 -25.94 -10.65
C ASP A 37 -14.88 -24.42 -10.54
N LYS A 38 -15.09 -23.86 -9.35
CA LYS A 38 -14.87 -22.43 -9.08
C LYS A 38 -13.41 -22.04 -9.27
N TRP A 39 -12.48 -22.88 -8.82
CA TRP A 39 -11.05 -22.67 -9.02
C TRP A 39 -10.67 -22.69 -10.50
N ASN A 40 -11.16 -23.68 -11.25
CA ASN A 40 -10.90 -23.79 -12.69
C ASN A 40 -11.48 -22.63 -13.48
N GLN A 41 -12.70 -22.18 -13.15
CA GLN A 41 -13.31 -20.98 -13.73
C GLN A 41 -12.48 -19.73 -13.45
N SER A 42 -12.04 -19.56 -12.20
CA SER A 42 -11.20 -18.42 -11.79
C SER A 42 -9.86 -18.44 -12.51
N SER A 43 -9.18 -19.58 -12.54
CA SER A 43 -7.91 -19.75 -13.24
C SER A 43 -8.03 -19.47 -14.74
N SER A 44 -9.10 -19.97 -15.37
CA SER A 44 -9.39 -19.72 -16.80
C SER A 44 -9.67 -18.25 -17.09
N PHE A 45 -10.34 -17.56 -16.17
CA PHE A 45 -10.57 -16.12 -16.27
C PHE A 45 -9.23 -15.36 -16.17
N PHE A 46 -8.38 -15.67 -15.18
CA PHE A 46 -7.07 -15.04 -15.01
C PHE A 46 -6.07 -15.36 -16.13
N ALA A 47 -6.20 -16.52 -16.77
CA ALA A 47 -5.36 -16.89 -17.92
C ALA A 47 -5.46 -15.87 -19.07
N ARG A 48 -6.58 -15.14 -19.20
CA ARG A 48 -6.76 -14.06 -20.18
C ARG A 48 -5.86 -12.85 -19.92
N PHE A 49 -5.44 -12.65 -18.67
CA PHE A 49 -4.55 -11.56 -18.26
C PHE A 49 -3.08 -11.98 -18.19
N LYS A 50 -2.77 -13.24 -18.52
CA LYS A 50 -1.40 -13.74 -18.51
C LYS A 50 -0.60 -13.09 -19.64
N LEU A 51 0.21 -12.10 -19.29
CA LEU A 51 1.18 -11.50 -20.21
C LEU A 51 2.27 -12.53 -20.53
N THR A 52 2.59 -12.68 -21.81
CA THR A 52 3.65 -13.58 -22.31
C THR A 52 4.58 -12.84 -23.27
N GLY A 53 5.77 -13.40 -23.49
CA GLY A 53 6.78 -12.83 -24.38
C GLY A 53 7.25 -11.44 -23.98
N TRP A 54 7.48 -10.57 -24.98
CA TRP A 54 8.03 -9.23 -24.76
C TRP A 54 7.14 -8.31 -23.91
N ARG A 55 5.81 -8.45 -24.00
CA ARG A 55 4.86 -7.65 -23.20
C ARG A 55 5.00 -7.92 -21.71
N ARG A 56 5.33 -9.16 -21.32
CA ARG A 56 5.62 -9.50 -19.92
C ARG A 56 6.86 -8.76 -19.44
N LEU A 57 7.94 -8.79 -20.22
CA LEU A 57 9.19 -8.13 -19.87
C LEU A 57 9.01 -6.62 -19.69
N LEU A 58 8.25 -5.97 -20.58
CA LEU A 58 7.94 -4.54 -20.43
C LEU A 58 7.13 -4.25 -19.16
N ASN A 59 6.13 -5.08 -18.85
CA ASN A 59 5.33 -4.91 -17.63
C ASN A 59 6.18 -5.10 -16.36
N GLU A 60 7.02 -6.13 -16.34
CA GLU A 60 7.93 -6.43 -15.23
C GLU A 60 8.95 -5.29 -15.04
N ALA A 61 9.54 -4.81 -16.13
CA ALA A 61 10.44 -3.65 -16.10
C ALA A 61 9.72 -2.37 -15.63
N ALA A 62 8.49 -2.12 -16.07
CA ALA A 62 7.71 -0.96 -15.64
C ALA A 62 7.34 -1.03 -14.15
N SER A 63 6.90 -2.19 -13.66
CA SER A 63 6.61 -2.39 -12.24
C SER A 63 7.84 -2.21 -11.37
N GLU A 64 8.98 -2.78 -11.79
CA GLU A 64 10.25 -2.62 -11.07
C GLU A 64 10.74 -1.17 -11.10
N ALA A 65 10.67 -0.52 -12.27
CA ALA A 65 11.05 0.89 -12.42
C ALA A 65 10.19 1.82 -11.58
N LEU A 66 8.88 1.55 -11.46
CA LEU A 66 8.00 2.32 -10.57
C LEU A 66 8.38 2.11 -9.10
N THR A 67 8.70 0.87 -8.70
CA THR A 67 9.08 0.55 -7.32
C THR A 67 10.40 1.22 -6.94
N LEU A 68 11.44 0.99 -7.74
CA LEU A 68 12.76 1.59 -7.55
C LEU A 68 12.71 3.11 -7.74
N GLY A 69 11.95 3.60 -8.71
CA GLY A 69 11.75 5.02 -8.96
C GLY A 69 11.09 5.73 -7.79
N THR A 70 10.07 5.13 -7.19
CA THR A 70 9.43 5.67 -5.97
C THR A 70 10.42 5.70 -4.82
N GLY A 71 11.18 4.62 -4.59
CA GLY A 71 12.25 4.60 -3.59
C GLY A 71 13.31 5.67 -3.85
N GLY A 72 13.71 5.87 -5.10
CA GLY A 72 14.65 6.90 -5.53
C GLY A 72 14.13 8.32 -5.28
N LEU A 73 12.85 8.58 -5.52
CA LEU A 73 12.23 9.87 -5.23
C LEU A 73 12.18 10.15 -3.72
N VAL A 74 11.90 9.15 -2.90
CA VAL A 74 11.94 9.28 -1.43
C VAL A 74 13.36 9.61 -0.96
N LEU A 75 14.38 8.92 -1.48
CA LEU A 75 15.78 9.22 -1.17
C LEU A 75 16.18 10.62 -1.65
N LEU A 76 15.79 11.00 -2.87
CA LEU A 76 16.05 12.33 -3.41
C LEU A 76 15.43 13.42 -2.54
N TYR A 77 14.19 13.23 -2.11
CA TYR A 77 13.52 14.14 -1.18
C TYR A 77 14.25 14.23 0.16
N ALA A 78 14.64 13.09 0.74
CA ALA A 78 15.39 13.05 2.00
C ALA A 78 16.72 13.81 1.90
N LEU A 79 17.44 13.68 0.77
CA LEU A 79 18.67 14.45 0.51
C LEU A 79 18.42 15.94 0.27
N ALA A 80 17.23 16.33 -0.20
CA ALA A 80 16.85 17.72 -0.41
C ALA A 80 16.43 18.44 0.88
N LEU A 81 16.00 17.70 1.91
CA LEU A 81 15.52 18.28 3.18
C LEU A 81 16.45 19.30 3.82
N PRO A 82 17.78 19.11 3.90
CA PRO A 82 18.66 20.10 4.52
C PRO A 82 18.58 21.46 3.83
N ALA A 83 18.56 21.49 2.49
CA ALA A 83 18.46 22.73 1.74
C ALA A 83 17.10 23.40 1.87
N LEU A 84 16.02 22.61 1.95
CA LEU A 84 14.66 23.12 2.14
C LEU A 84 14.44 23.68 3.54
N LEU A 85 15.03 23.06 4.56
CA LEU A 85 14.88 23.43 5.97
C LEU A 85 15.89 24.50 6.42
N GLU A 86 16.95 24.74 5.67
CA GLU A 86 17.89 25.86 5.92
C GLU A 86 17.20 27.23 5.73
N PHE A 87 16.02 27.28 5.10
CA PHE A 87 15.30 28.53 4.88
C PHE A 87 14.67 29.05 6.19
N ASP A 88 15.41 29.90 6.89
CA ASP A 88 14.96 30.61 8.10
C ASP A 88 14.34 31.96 7.74
N GLU A 89 13.01 32.04 7.74
CA GLU A 89 12.23 33.26 7.47
C GLU A 89 12.63 34.42 8.42
N GLY A 90 13.04 34.11 9.65
CA GLY A 90 13.47 35.11 10.64
C GLY A 90 14.78 35.79 10.27
N ARG A 91 15.67 35.12 9.52
CA ARG A 91 16.97 35.70 9.09
C ARG A 91 16.83 36.80 8.05
N PHE A 92 15.79 36.77 7.22
CA PHE A 92 15.55 37.75 6.16
C PHE A 92 14.57 38.86 6.58
N LEU A 93 13.66 38.57 7.51
CA LEU A 93 12.67 39.53 8.00
C LEU A 93 13.19 40.44 9.11
N THR A 94 14.26 40.05 9.81
CA THR A 94 14.85 40.88 10.86
C THR A 94 15.84 41.87 10.27
N GLY A 95 15.68 43.15 10.62
CA GLY A 95 16.56 44.25 10.22
C GLY A 95 17.97 44.13 10.82
N ARG A 96 18.73 43.13 10.38
CA ARG A 96 20.13 42.89 10.81
C ARG A 96 21.12 43.79 10.11
N TYR A 97 20.66 44.49 9.08
CA TYR A 97 21.47 45.40 8.30
C TYR A 97 20.79 46.76 8.25
N SER A 98 21.62 47.79 8.40
CA SER A 98 21.22 49.17 8.24
C SER A 98 22.35 49.92 7.56
N VAL A 99 22.01 50.82 6.66
CA VAL A 99 23.00 51.67 5.99
C VAL A 99 23.15 52.94 6.81
N LYS A 100 24.36 53.20 7.29
CA LYS A 100 24.74 54.45 7.96
C LYS A 100 25.36 55.40 6.95
N PHE A 101 24.93 56.67 6.99
CA PHE A 101 25.51 57.74 6.20
C PHE A 101 26.46 58.53 7.09
N LEU A 102 27.70 58.69 6.63
CA LEU A 102 28.74 59.44 7.34
C LEU A 102 29.12 60.69 6.53
N ASP A 103 29.51 61.77 7.20
CA ASP A 103 30.12 62.94 6.57
C ASP A 103 31.61 62.69 6.23
N ARG A 104 32.27 63.70 5.64
CA ARG A 104 33.71 63.64 5.29
C ARG A 104 34.63 63.44 6.50
N ASN A 105 34.18 63.79 7.70
CA ASN A 105 34.93 63.70 8.94
C ASN A 105 34.62 62.40 9.72
N GLY A 106 33.74 61.55 9.18
CA GLY A 106 33.34 60.27 9.78
C GLY A 106 32.17 60.36 10.76
N ASN A 107 31.49 61.51 10.87
CA ASN A 107 30.34 61.67 11.77
C ASN A 107 29.05 61.15 11.13
N GLU A 108 28.18 60.50 11.91
CA GLU A 108 26.91 59.93 11.44
C GLU A 108 25.87 61.03 11.16
N ILE A 109 25.44 61.17 9.90
CA ILE A 109 24.45 62.15 9.44
C ILE A 109 23.04 61.55 9.28
N GLY A 110 22.93 60.23 9.24
CA GLY A 110 21.64 59.55 9.14
C GLY A 110 21.75 58.05 8.93
N LYS A 111 20.61 57.36 8.96
CA LYS A 111 20.52 55.90 8.87
C LYS A 111 19.27 55.46 8.12
N ARG A 112 19.39 54.42 7.29
CA ARG A 112 18.26 53.74 6.62
C ARG A 112 18.22 52.26 7.03
N GLY A 113 17.03 51.79 7.38
CA GLY A 113 16.81 50.46 7.96
C GLY A 113 16.81 50.47 9.50
N ILE A 114 16.02 49.60 10.10
CA ILE A 114 15.90 49.43 11.56
C ILE A 114 16.90 48.35 11.96
N LEU A 115 18.03 48.74 12.55
CA LEU A 115 18.95 47.78 13.15
C LEU A 115 18.41 47.40 14.53
N HIS A 116 17.97 46.16 14.72
CA HIS A 116 17.74 45.64 16.07
C HIS A 116 19.11 45.54 16.75
N ASN A 117 19.34 46.39 17.75
CA ASN A 117 20.53 46.37 18.58
C ASN A 117 20.11 45.84 19.94
N ASP A 118 20.82 44.83 20.47
CA ASP A 118 20.54 44.18 21.77
C ASP A 118 20.87 45.08 22.99
N ALA A 119 20.91 46.40 22.80
CA ALA A 119 21.39 47.35 23.81
C ALA A 119 20.34 47.68 24.90
N ILE A 120 19.15 47.08 24.87
CA ILE A 120 18.18 47.15 25.96
C ILE A 120 17.60 45.74 26.14
N PRO A 121 17.67 45.14 27.35
CA PRO A 121 17.07 43.84 27.63
C PRO A 121 15.54 43.81 27.44
#